data_AF-A0A813K8Z7-F1
#
_entry.id   AF-A0A813K8Z7-F1
#
_cell.length_a   1.000
_cell.length_b   1.000
_cell.length_c   1.000
_cell.angle_alpha   90.00
_cell.angle_beta   90.00
_cell.angle_gamma   90.00
#
_symmetry.space_group_name_H-M   'P 1'
#
loop_
_entity.id
_entity.type
_entity.pdbx_description
1 polymer ?
#
loop_
_entity_poly.entity_id
_entity_poly.type
_entity_poly.pdbx_seq_one_letter_code
_entity_poly.pdbx_strand_id
1 'polypeptide(L)'
;ELRRDREFMLNAVRAAGSAITYASSSLLHDRSFMLAAMQANSSVLCYVPLHQSLRRDPEFMLPVVKVDGLALRFAHRVLRGDLDLVLAAVRADPGALRYASDELQDHPKVRLAVHRECCKDG
;
A
#
# COMPACT_ATOMS: atom_id res chain seq x y z
N GLU A 1 8.35 -20.11 19.93
CA GLU A 1 8.90 -19.40 18.75
C GLU A 1 8.13 -18.10 18.50
N LEU A 2 8.45 -17.03 19.24
CA LEU A 2 7.63 -15.81 19.26
C LEU A 2 7.54 -15.09 17.90
N ARG A 3 8.58 -15.21 17.07
CA ARG A 3 8.61 -14.63 15.71
C ARG A 3 7.58 -15.20 14.74
N ARG A 4 7.06 -16.41 15.00
CA ARG A 4 6.03 -17.08 14.18
C ARG A 4 4.64 -16.95 14.80
N ASP A 5 4.56 -16.50 16.04
CA ASP A 5 3.30 -16.31 16.73
C ASP A 5 2.62 -15.04 16.21
N ARG A 6 1.52 -15.25 15.48
CA ARG A 6 0.76 -14.18 14.83
C ARG A 6 0.25 -13.16 15.84
N GLU A 7 -0.31 -13.61 16.95
CA GLU A 7 -0.94 -12.74 17.94
C GLU A 7 0.12 -11.94 18.69
N PHE A 8 1.18 -12.62 19.12
CA PHE A 8 2.33 -11.97 19.74
C PHE A 8 2.92 -10.90 18.82
N MET A 9 3.16 -11.23 17.55
CA MET A 9 3.75 -10.29 16.60
C MET A 9 2.82 -9.11 16.30
N LEU A 10 1.50 -9.30 16.23
CA LEU A 10 0.56 -8.19 16.07
C LEU A 10 0.54 -7.26 17.29
N ASN A 11 0.62 -7.82 18.50
CA ASN A 11 0.73 -7.02 19.72
C ASN A 11 2.04 -6.22 19.77
N ALA A 12 3.16 -6.83 19.36
CA ALA A 12 4.44 -6.15 19.24
C ALA A 12 4.41 -5.02 18.20
N VAL A 13 3.84 -5.27 17.02
CA VAL A 13 3.67 -4.27 15.95
C VAL A 13 2.78 -3.11 16.38
N ARG A 14 1.70 -3.40 17.12
CA ARG A 14 0.83 -2.35 17.67
C ARG A 14 1.60 -1.42 18.61
N ALA A 15 2.47 -1.96 19.46
CA ALA A 15 3.32 -1.17 20.35
C ALA A 15 4.41 -0.40 19.59
N ALA A 16 5.05 -1.04 18.62
CA ALA A 16 6.07 -0.44 17.78
C ALA A 16 6.07 -1.08 16.38
N GLY A 17 5.70 -0.33 15.34
CA GLY A 17 5.58 -0.91 13.99
C GLY A 17 6.88 -1.46 13.41
N SER A 18 8.04 -0.99 13.90
CA SER A 18 9.35 -1.58 13.58
C SER A 18 9.51 -3.02 14.03
N ALA A 19 8.68 -3.50 14.97
CA ALA A 19 8.66 -4.89 15.38
C ALA A 19 8.38 -5.86 14.21
N ILE A 20 7.76 -5.38 13.13
CA ILE A 20 7.48 -6.18 11.93
C ILE A 20 8.76 -6.81 11.34
N THR A 21 9.92 -6.16 11.47
CA THR A 21 11.20 -6.68 10.96
C THR A 21 11.67 -7.95 11.66
N TYR A 22 11.11 -8.25 12.84
CA TYR A 22 11.41 -9.46 13.60
C TYR A 22 10.44 -10.60 13.30
N ALA A 23 9.36 -10.37 12.56
CA ALA A 23 8.45 -11.43 12.15
C ALA A 23 9.21 -12.52 11.37
N SER A 24 8.72 -13.75 11.40
CA SER A 24 9.24 -14.81 10.54
C SER A 24 8.96 -14.48 9.08
N SER A 25 9.78 -15.03 8.17
CA SER A 25 9.52 -14.91 6.73
C SER A 25 8.10 -15.40 6.38
N SER A 26 7.62 -16.48 7.01
CA SER A 26 6.25 -16.98 6.79
C SER A 26 5.16 -15.96 7.12
N LEU A 27 5.29 -15.21 8.23
CA LEU A 27 4.34 -14.15 8.58
C LEU A 27 4.47 -12.95 7.65
N LEU A 28 5.69 -12.55 7.28
CA LEU A 28 5.92 -11.43 6.37
C LEU A 28 5.38 -11.66 4.95
N HIS A 29 5.23 -12.91 4.55
CA HIS A 29 4.57 -13.29 3.29
C HIS A 29 3.09 -13.65 3.49
N ASP A 30 2.58 -13.69 4.72
CA ASP A 30 1.16 -13.87 5.02
C ASP A 30 0.42 -12.55 4.82
N ARG A 31 -0.36 -12.49 3.74
CA ARG A 31 -1.15 -11.31 3.36
C ARG A 31 -2.03 -10.82 4.51
N SER A 32 -2.76 -11.73 5.14
CA SER A 32 -3.72 -11.41 6.21
C SER A 32 -3.01 -10.79 7.43
N PHE A 33 -1.82 -11.28 7.77
CA PHE A 33 -0.99 -10.75 8.84
C PHE A 33 -0.47 -9.37 8.49
N MET A 34 0.09 -9.18 7.29
CA MET A 34 0.61 -7.88 6.86
C MET A 34 -0.48 -6.79 6.82
N LEU A 35 -1.69 -7.15 6.36
CA LEU A 35 -2.84 -6.23 6.39
C LEU A 35 -3.26 -5.89 7.82
N ALA A 36 -3.33 -6.88 8.72
CA ALA A 36 -3.63 -6.64 10.12
C ALA A 36 -2.56 -5.79 10.81
N ALA A 37 -1.28 -6.00 10.48
CA ALA A 37 -0.15 -5.23 10.97
C ALA A 37 -0.25 -3.75 10.54
N MET A 38 -0.56 -3.50 9.26
CA MET A 38 -0.78 -2.14 8.74
C MET A 38 -1.96 -1.43 9.40
N GLN A 39 -3.04 -2.16 9.70
CA GLN A 39 -4.18 -1.62 10.44
C GLN A 39 -3.84 -1.32 11.91
N ALA A 40 -2.98 -2.14 12.51
CA ALA A 40 -2.55 -1.95 13.90
C ALA A 40 -1.57 -0.78 14.05
N ASN A 41 -0.73 -0.50 13.04
CA ASN A 41 0.24 0.58 13.08
C ASN A 41 0.62 1.07 11.67
N SER A 42 0.36 2.34 11.36
CA SER A 42 0.62 2.93 10.04
C SER A 42 2.11 2.97 9.65
N SER A 43 3.03 2.96 10.63
CA SER A 43 4.48 2.91 10.35
C SER A 43 4.91 1.62 9.66
N VAL A 44 4.08 0.57 9.67
CA VAL A 44 4.32 -0.67 8.92
C VAL A 44 4.38 -0.43 7.41
N LEU A 45 3.73 0.63 6.90
CA LEU A 45 3.77 1.00 5.48
C LEU A 45 5.20 1.22 4.97
N CYS A 46 6.10 1.70 5.83
CA CYS A 46 7.52 1.89 5.49
C CYS A 46 8.26 0.57 5.18
N TYR A 47 7.71 -0.58 5.57
CA TYR A 47 8.31 -1.89 5.39
C TYR A 47 7.72 -2.69 4.23
N VAL A 48 6.52 -2.32 3.74
CA VAL A 48 5.91 -2.90 2.53
C VAL A 48 6.87 -2.95 1.32
N PRO A 49 7.71 -1.94 1.05
CA PRO A 49 8.62 -1.96 -0.11
C PRO A 49 9.64 -3.09 -0.10
N LEU A 50 9.93 -3.68 1.08
CA LEU A 50 10.93 -4.73 1.27
C LEU A 50 10.48 -6.10 0.73
N HIS A 51 9.17 -6.28 0.46
CA HIS A 51 8.59 -7.56 0.05
C HIS A 51 8.14 -7.52 -1.41
N GLN A 52 8.99 -8.04 -2.31
CA GLN A 52 8.72 -8.01 -3.77
C GLN A 52 7.44 -8.73 -4.19
N SER A 53 7.07 -9.83 -3.52
CA SER A 53 5.86 -10.60 -3.82
C SER A 53 4.60 -9.78 -3.54
N LEU A 54 4.53 -9.09 -2.40
CA LEU A 54 3.39 -8.27 -2.00
C LEU A 54 3.19 -7.06 -2.92
N ARG A 55 4.29 -6.47 -3.41
CA ARG A 55 4.24 -5.38 -4.39
C ARG A 55 3.65 -5.78 -5.75
N ARG A 56 3.58 -7.08 -6.04
CA ARG A 56 2.97 -7.64 -7.26
C ARG A 56 1.53 -8.11 -7.03
N ASP A 57 1.08 -8.15 -5.78
CA ASP A 57 -0.27 -8.60 -5.42
C ASP A 57 -1.23 -7.40 -5.46
N PRO A 58 -2.15 -7.32 -6.44
CA PRO A 58 -3.11 -6.22 -6.54
C PRO A 58 -4.05 -6.18 -5.33
N GLU A 59 -4.42 -7.34 -4.79
CA GLU A 59 -5.37 -7.41 -3.68
C GLU A 59 -4.72 -7.02 -2.34
N PHE A 60 -3.40 -7.09 -2.24
CA PHE A 60 -2.62 -6.50 -1.16
C PHE A 60 -2.38 -5.00 -1.38
N MET A 61 -2.01 -4.58 -2.59
CA MET A 61 -1.70 -3.18 -2.87
C MET A 61 -2.93 -2.26 -2.81
N LEU A 62 -4.13 -2.76 -3.11
CA LEU A 62 -5.35 -1.96 -3.07
C LEU A 62 -5.64 -1.32 -1.69
N PRO A 63 -5.67 -2.06 -0.57
CA PRO A 63 -5.82 -1.44 0.74
C PRO A 63 -4.60 -0.57 1.13
N VAL A 64 -3.38 -0.88 0.66
CA VAL A 64 -2.19 -0.06 0.91
C VAL A 64 -2.37 1.34 0.33
N VAL A 65 -2.72 1.44 -0.97
CA VAL A 65 -2.86 2.74 -1.65
C VAL A 65 -4.06 3.55 -1.19
N LYS A 66 -5.08 2.89 -0.59
CA LYS A 66 -6.21 3.58 0.03
C LYS A 66 -5.84 4.26 1.35
N VAL A 67 -4.81 3.77 2.04
CA VAL A 67 -4.30 4.38 3.28
C VAL A 67 -3.28 5.47 2.95
N ASP A 68 -2.37 5.21 2.00
CA ASP A 68 -1.38 6.17 1.52
C ASP A 68 -1.31 6.09 -0.02
N GLY A 69 -1.89 7.07 -0.71
CA GLY A 69 -1.92 7.11 -2.17
C GLY A 69 -0.52 7.09 -2.80
N LEU A 70 0.48 7.67 -2.13
CA LEU A 70 1.86 7.70 -2.60
C LEU A 70 2.53 6.32 -2.54
N ALA A 71 1.94 5.35 -1.84
CA ALA A 71 2.42 3.97 -1.82
C ALA A 71 2.34 3.28 -3.19
N LEU A 72 1.61 3.86 -4.16
CA LEU A 72 1.62 3.42 -5.55
C LEU A 72 3.05 3.36 -6.14
N ARG A 73 3.98 4.21 -5.67
CA ARG A 73 5.40 4.18 -6.08
C ARG A 73 6.11 2.85 -5.81
N PHE A 74 5.60 2.08 -4.83
CA PHE A 74 6.14 0.78 -4.48
C PHE A 74 5.49 -0.35 -5.27
N ALA A 75 4.32 -0.13 -5.88
CA ALA A 75 3.67 -1.16 -6.68
C ALA A 75 4.57 -1.61 -7.86
N HIS A 76 4.45 -2.88 -8.23
CA HIS A 76 5.09 -3.38 -9.44
C HIS A 76 4.62 -2.60 -10.67
N ARG A 77 5.49 -2.43 -11.68
CA ARG A 77 5.18 -1.62 -12.88
C ARG A 77 3.86 -2.02 -13.56
N VAL A 78 3.53 -3.31 -13.55
CA VAL A 78 2.28 -3.83 -14.13
C VAL A 78 1.07 -3.29 -13.36
N LEU A 79 1.12 -3.25 -12.03
CA LEU A 79 0.06 -2.70 -11.19
C LEU A 79 -0.02 -1.17 -11.29
N ARG A 80 1.08 -0.48 -11.63
CA ARG A 80 1.06 0.96 -11.91
C ARG A 80 0.31 1.31 -13.21
N GLY A 81 0.05 0.31 -14.07
CA GLY A 81 -0.85 0.40 -15.22
C GLY A 81 -2.25 -0.17 -14.95
N ASP A 82 -2.56 -0.56 -13.71
CA ASP A 82 -3.90 -1.00 -13.34
C ASP A 82 -4.79 0.22 -13.05
N LEU A 83 -5.82 0.42 -13.87
CA LEU A 83 -6.69 1.60 -13.79
C LEU A 83 -7.40 1.71 -12.43
N ASP A 84 -7.85 0.60 -11.87
CA ASP A 84 -8.62 0.61 -10.62
C ASP A 84 -7.71 0.90 -9.42
N LEU A 85 -6.50 0.33 -9.41
CA LEU A 85 -5.49 0.63 -8.40
C LEU A 85 -5.02 2.09 -8.48
N VAL A 86 -4.75 2.60 -9.68
CA VAL A 86 -4.34 4.00 -9.88
C VAL A 86 -5.45 4.96 -9.48
N LEU A 87 -6.70 4.70 -9.84
CA LEU A 87 -7.84 5.52 -9.41
C LEU A 87 -8.02 5.49 -7.89
N ALA A 88 -7.81 4.34 -7.24
CA ALA A 88 -7.84 4.25 -5.79
C ALA A 88 -6.73 5.10 -5.14
N ALA A 89 -5.50 5.02 -5.68
CA ALA A 89 -4.37 5.80 -5.19
C ALA A 89 -4.58 7.32 -5.38
N VAL A 90 -5.04 7.75 -6.57
CA VAL A 90 -5.31 9.15 -6.90
C VAL A 90 -6.43 9.75 -6.05
N ARG A 91 -7.45 8.95 -5.70
CA ARG A 91 -8.51 9.37 -4.79
C ARG A 91 -8.01 9.55 -3.35
N ALA A 92 -6.98 8.81 -2.95
CA ALA A 92 -6.37 8.95 -1.62
C ALA A 92 -5.37 10.12 -1.59
N ASP A 93 -4.58 10.28 -2.65
CA ASP A 93 -3.65 11.41 -2.84
C ASP A 93 -3.52 11.69 -4.36
N PRO A 94 -3.98 12.86 -4.85
CA PRO A 94 -3.86 13.21 -6.27
C PRO A 94 -2.42 13.21 -6.80
N GLY A 95 -1.44 13.45 -5.93
CA GLY A 95 -0.01 13.37 -6.22
C GLY A 95 0.46 11.95 -6.59
N ALA A 96 -0.33 10.92 -6.29
CA ALA A 96 -0.06 9.54 -6.72
C ALA A 96 -0.02 9.38 -8.24
N LEU A 97 -0.68 10.28 -9.01
CA LEU A 97 -0.72 10.23 -10.47
C LEU A 97 0.67 10.09 -11.09
N ARG A 98 1.68 10.76 -10.54
CA ARG A 98 3.06 10.73 -11.05
C ARG A 98 3.74 9.36 -11.03
N TYR A 99 3.14 8.40 -10.32
CA TYR A 99 3.63 7.03 -10.25
C TYR A 99 2.83 6.07 -11.14
N ALA A 100 1.71 6.50 -11.73
CA ALA A 100 0.98 5.68 -12.71
C ALA A 100 1.84 5.42 -13.96
N SER A 101 1.48 4.41 -14.76
CA SER A 101 2.06 4.23 -16.09
C SER A 101 1.83 5.47 -16.96
N ASP A 102 2.71 5.70 -17.93
CA ASP A 102 2.61 6.85 -18.84
C ASP A 102 1.23 6.92 -19.52
N GLU A 103 0.69 5.76 -19.92
CA GLU A 103 -0.65 5.61 -20.50
C GLU A 103 -1.76 6.08 -19.56
N LEU A 104 -1.62 5.85 -18.25
CA LEU A 104 -2.62 6.21 -17.24
C LEU A 104 -2.46 7.64 -16.72
N GLN A 105 -1.29 8.26 -16.85
CA GLN A 105 -1.08 9.65 -16.48
C GLN A 105 -1.96 10.61 -17.31
N ASP A 106 -2.09 10.33 -18.61
CA ASP A 106 -2.93 11.10 -19.52
C ASP A 106 -4.36 10.57 -19.65
N HIS A 107 -4.69 9.46 -18.98
CA HIS A 107 -5.97 8.80 -19.15
C HIS A 107 -7.13 9.70 -18.66
N PRO A 108 -8.18 9.95 -19.49
CA PRO A 108 -9.22 10.92 -19.19
C PRO A 108 -9.91 10.72 -17.83
N LYS A 109 -10.18 9.46 -17.45
CA LYS A 109 -10.82 9.15 -16.15
C LYS A 109 -9.91 9.50 -14.96
N VAL A 110 -8.59 9.33 -15.12
CA VAL A 110 -7.63 9.58 -14.04
C VAL A 110 -7.42 11.07 -13.88
N ARG A 111 -7.28 11.81 -14.98
CA ARG A 111 -7.21 13.29 -14.96
C ARG A 111 -8.46 13.92 -14.35
N LEU A 112 -9.65 13.39 -14.69
CA LEU A 112 -10.90 13.83 -14.08
C LEU A 112 -10.93 13.56 -12.57
N ALA A 113 -10.41 12.41 -12.12
CA ALA A 113 -10.30 12.09 -10.70
C ALA A 113 -9.39 13.08 -9.97
N VAL A 114 -8.18 13.36 -10.51
CA VAL A 114 -7.27 14.37 -9.93
C VAL A 114 -7.96 15.72 -9.79
N HIS A 115 -8.61 16.22 -10.84
CA HIS A 115 -9.27 17.52 -10.81
C HIS A 115 -10.35 17.59 -9.71
N ARG A 116 -11.15 16.52 -9.57
CA ARG A 116 -12.21 16.46 -8.55
C ARG A 116 -11.67 16.47 -7.14
N GLU A 117 -10.55 15.80 -6.87
CA GLU A 117 -9.99 15.73 -5.54
C GLU A 117 -9.22 17.02 -5.19
N CYS A 118 -8.47 17.62 -6.11
CA CYS A 118 -7.82 18.92 -5.87
C CYS A 118 -8.81 20.06 -5.60
N CYS A 119 -10.04 20.00 -6.11
CA CYS A 119 -11.08 20.99 -5.85
C CYS A 119 -11.79 20.82 -4.49
N LYS A 120 -11.53 19.73 -3.73
CA LYS A 120 -12.11 19.56 -2.38
C LYS A 120 -11.28 20.24 -1.29
N ASP A 121 -10.01 20.50 -1.57
CA ASP A 121 -9.05 21.06 -0.61
C ASP A 121 -8.89 22.59 -0.73
N GLY A 122 -9.72 23.26 -1.54
CA GLY A 122 -9.73 24.73 -1.75
C GLY A 122 -11.10 25.33 -1.50
#